data_AF-A0A1B1MDA4-F1
#
_entry.id   AF-A0A1B1MDA4-F1
#
_cell.length_a   1.000
_cell.length_b   1.000
_cell.length_c   1.000
_cell.angle_alpha   90.00
_cell.angle_beta   90.00
_cell.angle_gamma   90.00
#
_symmetry.space_group_name_H-M   'P 1'
#
loop_
_entity.id
_entity.type
_entity.pdbx_description
1 polymer ?
#
loop_
_entity_poly.entity_id
_entity_poly.type
_entity_poly.pdbx_seq_one_letter_code
_entity_poly.pdbx_strand_id
1 'polypeptide(L)'
;MRRYGSCVLLLLVGAAILRISLFSELYLRYVKAGLRPYLIVSGVALVLLGLAMAAVRRATHDDHGDHDDHDDHDEHDGPHEPDDGHGHGHSHERSPRVAWLLTLPALALLLFPPPALGSYSAEREAARQAAQGVGGFPALPDGDPVELTVAEFGSRAVYDSGRSLTGRTVRLTGFVTRDGDGTWYVTRLAVTCCAADATAGKAEVRGAPDGAPPVDTWITVTGTWHPEGALGTDAAWPPVLDAATVERVKAPADPYEQR
;
A
#
# COMPACT_ATOMS: atom_id res chain seq x y z
N MET A 1 -33.15 7.46 -6.78
CA MET A 1 -31.77 6.88 -6.76
C MET A 1 -30.70 7.78 -6.13
N ARG A 2 -30.67 9.11 -6.36
CA ARG A 2 -29.66 10.03 -5.76
C ARG A 2 -29.68 10.13 -4.22
N ARG A 3 -30.78 9.82 -3.54
CA ARG A 3 -30.98 10.03 -2.09
C ARG A 3 -30.39 8.97 -1.15
N TYR A 4 -30.02 7.77 -1.60
CA TYR A 4 -29.38 6.75 -0.75
C TYR A 4 -27.97 6.35 -1.21
N GLY A 5 -27.51 6.91 -2.34
CA GLY A 5 -26.24 6.54 -2.96
C GLY A 5 -25.05 6.67 -2.01
N SER A 6 -24.95 7.77 -1.26
CA SER A 6 -23.83 8.00 -0.33
C SER A 6 -23.81 7.03 0.85
N CYS A 7 -24.96 6.70 1.46
CA CYS A 7 -25.02 5.77 2.59
C CYS A 7 -24.70 4.34 2.14
N VAL A 8 -25.31 3.92 1.02
CA VAL A 8 -25.05 2.60 0.44
C VAL A 8 -23.58 2.48 0.02
N LEU A 9 -23.00 3.51 -0.60
CA LEU A 9 -21.59 3.53 -0.98
C LEU A 9 -20.67 3.36 0.22
N LEU A 10 -20.89 4.11 1.31
CA LEU A 10 -20.05 4.00 2.51
C LEU A 10 -20.16 2.63 3.17
N LEU A 11 -21.36 2.06 3.25
CA LEU A 11 -21.57 0.72 3.77
C LEU A 11 -20.88 -0.32 2.90
N LEU A 12 -21.00 -0.23 1.56
CA LEU A 12 -20.36 -1.15 0.64
C LEU A 12 -18.83 -1.05 0.70
N VAL A 13 -18.26 0.17 0.70
CA VAL A 13 -16.82 0.38 0.79
C VAL A 13 -16.28 -0.08 2.14
N GLY A 14 -16.93 0.30 3.25
CA GLY A 14 -16.55 -0.13 4.59
C GLY A 14 -16.63 -1.64 4.75
N ALA A 15 -17.71 -2.27 4.28
CA ALA A 15 -17.86 -3.73 4.29
C ALA A 15 -16.81 -4.42 3.41
N ALA A 16 -16.49 -3.87 2.24
CA ALA A 16 -15.45 -4.41 1.37
C ALA A 16 -14.07 -4.35 2.05
N ILE A 17 -13.70 -3.21 2.64
CA ILE A 17 -12.43 -3.05 3.38
C ILE A 17 -12.36 -4.03 4.55
N LEU A 18 -13.43 -4.17 5.33
CA LEU A 18 -13.51 -5.13 6.44
C LEU A 18 -13.42 -6.57 5.92
N ARG A 19 -14.11 -6.89 4.82
CA ARG A 19 -14.09 -8.22 4.21
C ARG A 19 -12.69 -8.63 3.79
N ILE A 20 -11.95 -7.72 3.17
CA ILE A 20 -10.60 -8.01 2.69
C ILE A 20 -9.55 -8.00 3.81
N SER A 21 -9.80 -7.30 4.92
CA SER A 21 -8.83 -7.15 6.03
C SER A 21 -9.04 -8.14 7.17
N LEU A 22 -10.28 -8.57 7.43
CA LEU A 22 -10.61 -9.53 8.51
C LEU A 22 -10.64 -10.98 8.02
N PHE A 23 -11.13 -11.20 6.80
CA PHE A 23 -11.48 -12.54 6.31
C PHE A 23 -10.66 -12.95 5.07
N SER A 24 -9.62 -12.19 4.72
CA SER A 24 -8.70 -12.55 3.64
C SER A 24 -7.34 -11.88 3.82
N GLU A 25 -6.35 -12.36 3.08
CA GLU A 25 -5.05 -11.71 2.92
C GLU A 25 -4.97 -10.91 1.61
N LEU A 26 -6.12 -10.62 0.97
CA LEU A 26 -6.15 -9.86 -0.30
C LEU A 26 -5.59 -8.45 -0.14
N TYR A 27 -5.66 -7.86 1.06
CA TYR A 27 -5.09 -6.55 1.32
C TYR A 27 -3.55 -6.54 1.17
N LEU A 28 -2.86 -7.67 1.40
CA LEU A 28 -1.41 -7.80 1.22
C LEU A 28 -0.96 -7.66 -0.23
N ARG A 29 -1.87 -7.74 -1.20
CA ARG A 29 -1.57 -7.44 -2.61
C ARG A 29 -1.38 -5.95 -2.87
N TYR A 30 -1.75 -5.10 -1.92
CA TYR A 30 -1.83 -3.66 -2.12
C TYR A 30 -1.15 -2.86 -1.02
N VAL A 31 -1.13 -3.36 0.22
CA VAL A 31 -0.76 -2.58 1.41
C VAL A 31 0.14 -3.41 2.34
N LYS A 32 1.12 -2.75 2.98
CA LYS A 32 2.00 -3.39 3.97
C LYS A 32 1.20 -4.06 5.09
N ALA A 33 1.63 -5.25 5.51
CA ALA A 33 0.97 -6.05 6.54
C ALA A 33 0.66 -5.27 7.83
N GLY A 34 1.58 -4.41 8.28
CA GLY A 34 1.44 -3.60 9.50
C GLY A 34 0.31 -2.55 9.46
N LEU A 35 -0.26 -2.27 8.29
CA LEU A 35 -1.37 -1.31 8.15
C LEU A 35 -2.76 -1.95 8.32
N ARG A 36 -2.82 -3.28 8.50
CA ARG A 36 -4.07 -4.03 8.76
C ARG A 36 -4.96 -3.40 9.86
N PRO A 37 -4.46 -3.03 11.06
CA PRO A 37 -5.33 -2.43 12.08
C PRO A 37 -5.95 -1.11 11.64
N TYR A 38 -5.21 -0.28 10.90
CA TYR A 38 -5.73 0.98 10.37
C TYR A 38 -6.80 0.76 9.29
N LEU A 39 -6.66 -0.28 8.46
CA LEU A 39 -7.69 -0.69 7.50
C LEU A 39 -8.97 -1.15 8.21
N ILE A 40 -8.85 -1.92 9.29
CA ILE A 40 -10.01 -2.36 10.07
C ILE A 40 -10.71 -1.16 10.71
N VAL A 41 -9.97 -0.27 11.37
CA VAL A 41 -10.54 0.93 12.03
C VAL A 41 -11.26 1.82 11.02
N SER A 42 -10.65 2.07 9.86
CA SER A 42 -11.28 2.87 8.81
C SER A 42 -12.53 2.19 8.21
N GLY A 43 -12.48 0.87 7.99
CA GLY A 43 -13.64 0.08 7.57
C GLY A 43 -14.81 0.18 8.55
N VAL A 44 -14.55 0.03 9.86
CA VAL A 44 -15.55 0.20 10.92
C VAL A 44 -16.11 1.62 10.92
N ALA A 45 -15.24 2.64 10.86
CA ALA A 45 -15.66 4.04 10.85
C ALA A 45 -16.58 4.35 9.66
N LEU A 46 -16.27 3.84 8.46
CA LEU A 46 -17.10 4.01 7.26
C LEU A 46 -18.47 3.36 7.41
N VAL A 47 -18.53 2.15 8.00
CA VAL A 47 -19.81 1.47 8.27
C VAL A 47 -20.64 2.26 9.29
N LEU A 48 -20.03 2.67 10.41
CA LEU A 48 -20.71 3.46 11.44
C LEU A 48 -21.24 4.78 10.88
N LEU A 49 -20.45 5.48 10.04
CA LEU A 49 -20.87 6.71 9.39
C LEU A 49 -22.02 6.47 8.40
N GLY A 50 -21.97 5.39 7.63
CA GLY A 50 -23.05 4.97 6.73
C GLY A 50 -24.36 4.68 7.47
N LEU A 51 -24.29 3.98 8.61
CA LEU A 51 -25.42 3.68 9.47
C LEU A 51 -25.99 4.93 10.14
N ALA A 52 -25.13 5.79 10.70
CA ALA A 52 -25.54 7.04 11.32
C ALA A 52 -26.28 7.95 10.33
N MET A 53 -25.76 8.09 9.11
CA MET A 53 -26.44 8.86 8.07
C MET A 53 -27.78 8.24 7.64
N ALA A 54 -27.87 6.90 7.57
CA ALA A 54 -29.12 6.23 7.26
C ALA A 54 -30.16 6.43 8.37
N ALA A 55 -29.74 6.38 9.64
CA ALA A 55 -30.60 6.59 10.81
C ALA A 55 -31.11 8.03 10.88
N VAL A 56 -30.23 9.03 10.73
CA VAL A 56 -30.62 10.46 10.71
C VAL A 56 -31.62 10.72 9.59
N ARG A 57 -31.37 10.20 8.38
CA ARG A 57 -32.29 10.38 7.24
C ARG A 57 -33.66 9.73 7.45
N ARG A 58 -33.69 8.58 8.13
CA ARG A 58 -34.95 7.93 8.48
C ARG A 58 -35.73 8.78 9.48
N ALA A 59 -35.08 9.23 10.55
CA ALA A 59 -35.70 10.10 11.54
C ALA A 59 -36.27 11.39 10.95
N THR A 60 -35.57 12.03 10.01
CA THR A 60 -36.06 13.25 9.33
C THR A 60 -37.18 12.99 8.32
N HIS A 61 -37.39 11.74 7.89
CA HIS A 61 -38.44 11.40 6.92
C HIS A 61 -39.75 11.02 7.63
N ASP A 62 -39.67 10.48 8.83
CA ASP A 62 -40.85 10.13 9.65
C ASP A 62 -41.52 11.39 10.25
N ASP A 63 -40.79 12.51 10.36
CA ASP A 63 -41.25 13.78 10.97
C ASP A 63 -42.03 14.71 10.00
N HIS A 64 -42.22 14.32 8.73
CA HIS A 64 -42.96 15.11 7.72
C HIS A 64 -44.16 14.37 7.12
N GLY A 65 -44.65 13.34 7.82
CA GLY A 65 -45.77 12.50 7.38
C GLY A 65 -47.13 12.78 8.01
N ASP A 66 -47.28 13.83 8.85
CA ASP A 66 -48.49 14.00 9.69
C ASP A 66 -49.02 15.45 9.72
N HIS A 67 -49.14 16.08 8.56
CA HIS A 67 -49.90 17.33 8.42
C HIS A 67 -50.72 17.29 7.13
N ASP A 68 -51.79 16.51 7.14
CA ASP A 68 -52.97 16.78 6.33
C ASP A 68 -54.20 16.74 7.24
N ASP A 69 -55.06 17.73 7.02
CA ASP A 69 -56.39 17.98 7.58
C ASP A 69 -56.46 18.48 9.03
N HIS A 70 -56.72 19.79 9.18
CA HIS A 70 -57.98 20.29 9.76
C HIS A 70 -58.11 21.82 9.55
N ASP A 71 -59.12 22.20 8.77
CA ASP A 71 -59.80 23.51 8.78
C ASP A 71 -60.22 23.90 10.21
N ASP A 72 -60.07 25.17 10.57
CA ASP A 72 -61.17 26.07 10.98
C ASP A 72 -60.68 27.33 11.72
N HIS A 73 -61.19 28.46 11.24
CA HIS A 73 -61.46 29.79 11.83
C HIS A 73 -61.18 30.03 13.34
N ASP A 74 -60.54 31.17 13.69
CA ASP A 74 -61.22 32.38 14.21
C ASP A 74 -60.23 33.46 14.73
N GLU A 75 -60.67 34.71 14.57
CA GLU A 75 -60.02 35.97 14.99
C GLU A 75 -59.74 36.04 16.49
N HIS A 76 -58.58 36.55 16.91
CA HIS A 76 -58.46 37.37 18.13
C HIS A 76 -57.18 38.23 18.14
N ASP A 77 -57.40 39.56 18.15
CA ASP A 77 -56.45 40.62 18.43
C ASP A 77 -55.94 40.55 19.89
N GLY A 78 -54.62 40.65 20.09
CA GLY A 78 -54.00 40.84 21.40
C GLY A 78 -52.50 41.15 21.29
N PRO A 79 -51.98 42.22 21.92
CA PRO A 79 -50.57 42.60 21.80
C PRO A 79 -49.66 41.82 22.76
N HIS A 80 -48.77 41.02 22.17
CA HIS A 80 -47.37 40.71 22.48
C HIS A 80 -46.85 40.47 23.92
N GLU A 81 -45.99 39.44 23.95
CA GLU A 81 -45.03 38.94 24.97
C GLU A 81 -45.58 37.92 25.98
N PRO A 82 -44.96 36.72 26.10
CA PRO A 82 -43.57 36.63 26.58
C PRO A 82 -42.67 35.50 25.98
N ASP A 83 -41.38 35.64 26.26
CA ASP A 83 -40.37 34.62 26.61
C ASP A 83 -39.74 33.67 25.55
N ASP A 84 -38.42 33.76 25.51
CA ASP A 84 -37.35 32.78 25.26
C ASP A 84 -37.69 31.39 24.71
N GLY A 85 -37.02 31.02 23.59
CA GLY A 85 -37.02 29.65 23.09
C GLY A 85 -36.07 29.43 21.91
N HIS A 86 -34.90 28.87 22.22
CA HIS A 86 -33.85 28.46 21.29
C HIS A 86 -34.32 27.59 20.11
N GLY A 87 -33.72 27.80 18.94
CA GLY A 87 -33.87 26.90 17.80
C GLY A 87 -32.86 27.17 16.70
N HIS A 88 -31.56 27.00 16.97
CA HIS A 88 -30.55 27.00 15.92
C HIS A 88 -30.75 25.76 15.02
N GLY A 89 -31.58 25.92 13.98
CA GLY A 89 -31.74 24.96 12.91
C GLY A 89 -30.41 24.76 12.17
N HIS A 90 -29.71 23.67 12.49
CA HIS A 90 -28.56 23.23 11.72
C HIS A 90 -29.02 22.62 10.40
N SER A 91 -29.15 23.48 9.40
CA SER A 91 -29.37 23.11 8.00
C SER A 91 -28.20 22.28 7.47
N HIS A 92 -28.45 21.01 7.19
CA HIS A 92 -27.50 20.09 6.55
C HIS A 92 -27.40 20.25 5.02
N GLU A 93 -27.89 21.37 4.45
CA GLU A 93 -27.83 21.62 3.00
C GLU A 93 -26.57 22.34 2.52
N ARG A 94 -25.78 22.94 3.42
CA ARG A 94 -24.46 23.45 3.05
C ARG A 94 -23.44 22.36 3.30
N SER A 95 -22.75 21.93 2.25
CA SER A 95 -21.48 21.22 2.39
C SER A 95 -20.68 21.91 3.49
N PRO A 96 -20.21 21.17 4.52
CA PRO A 96 -19.54 21.78 5.66
C PRO A 96 -18.42 22.67 5.12
N ARG A 97 -18.34 23.93 5.53
CA ARG A 97 -17.35 24.90 5.00
C ARG A 97 -15.91 24.37 5.08
N VAL A 98 -15.65 23.40 5.96
CA VAL A 98 -14.40 22.63 6.05
C VAL A 98 -14.11 21.78 4.81
N ALA A 99 -15.10 21.28 4.08
CA ALA A 99 -14.89 20.56 2.82
C ALA A 99 -14.19 21.43 1.76
N TRP A 100 -14.31 22.76 1.87
CA TRP A 100 -13.53 23.69 1.05
C TRP A 100 -12.02 23.64 1.35
N LEU A 101 -11.58 23.16 2.53
CA LEU A 101 -10.16 22.92 2.78
C LEU A 101 -9.60 21.79 1.94
N LEU A 102 -10.44 20.86 1.45
CA LEU A 102 -10.01 19.81 0.52
C LEU A 102 -9.81 20.33 -0.91
N THR A 103 -10.33 21.53 -1.25
CA THR A 103 -10.07 22.13 -2.57
C THR A 103 -8.62 22.61 -2.68
N LEU A 104 -8.01 23.08 -1.58
CA LEU A 104 -6.61 23.50 -1.58
C LEU A 104 -5.63 22.39 -2.01
N PRO A 105 -5.60 21.20 -1.37
CA PRO A 105 -4.72 20.11 -1.81
C PRO A 105 -5.12 19.57 -3.19
N ALA A 106 -6.40 19.55 -3.56
CA ALA A 106 -6.82 19.14 -4.90
C ALA A 106 -6.36 20.11 -5.99
N LEU A 107 -6.51 21.42 -5.75
CA LEU A 107 -6.07 22.48 -6.65
C LEU A 107 -4.54 22.53 -6.71
N ALA A 108 -3.85 22.30 -5.58
CA ALA A 108 -2.40 22.16 -5.55
C ALA A 108 -1.93 21.00 -6.42
N LEU A 109 -2.56 19.82 -6.33
CA LEU A 109 -2.23 18.69 -7.20
C LEU A 109 -2.53 18.95 -8.68
N LEU A 110 -3.59 19.70 -8.97
CA LEU A 110 -4.00 20.03 -10.34
C LEU A 110 -3.06 21.08 -10.98
N LEU A 111 -2.69 22.11 -10.23
CA LEU A 111 -1.83 23.21 -10.70
C LEU A 111 -0.34 22.85 -10.61
N PHE A 112 0.03 22.02 -9.65
CA PHE A 112 1.40 21.58 -9.38
C PHE A 112 1.46 20.05 -9.36
N PRO A 113 1.20 19.37 -10.49
CA PRO A 113 1.35 17.93 -10.55
C PRO A 113 2.79 17.57 -10.18
N PRO A 114 3.01 16.63 -9.23
CA PRO A 114 4.36 16.16 -8.95
C PRO A 114 4.96 15.65 -10.27
N PRO A 115 6.25 15.92 -10.53
CA PRO A 115 6.88 15.48 -11.78
C PRO A 115 6.66 13.98 -11.93
N ALA A 116 6.37 13.55 -13.16
CA ALA A 116 6.23 12.14 -13.46
C ALA A 116 7.48 11.38 -12.99
N LEU A 117 7.28 10.11 -12.62
CA LEU A 117 8.36 9.16 -12.38
C LEU A 117 9.25 9.13 -13.64
N GLY A 118 10.36 9.86 -13.58
CA GLY A 118 11.23 10.19 -14.71
C GLY A 118 12.66 10.36 -14.20
N SER A 119 13.44 11.22 -14.84
CA SER A 119 14.84 11.44 -14.48
C SER A 119 15.03 11.82 -13.00
N TYR A 120 14.16 12.66 -12.44
CA TYR A 120 14.25 13.09 -11.05
C TYR A 120 14.12 11.94 -10.03
N SER A 121 13.19 11.01 -10.25
CA SER A 121 13.04 9.83 -9.38
C SER A 121 14.22 8.87 -9.54
N ALA A 122 14.76 8.73 -10.76
CA ALA A 122 15.95 7.93 -11.01
C ALA A 122 17.19 8.52 -10.31
N GLU A 123 17.40 9.83 -10.39
CA GLU A 123 18.49 10.53 -9.70
C GLU A 123 18.37 10.41 -8.18
N ARG A 124 17.14 10.50 -7.63
CA ARG A 124 16.90 10.30 -6.20
C ARG A 124 17.21 8.88 -5.75
N GLU A 125 16.91 7.89 -6.59
CA GLU A 125 17.24 6.50 -6.29
C GLU A 125 18.76 6.28 -6.32
N ALA A 126 19.44 6.76 -7.37
CA ALA A 126 20.90 6.72 -7.45
C ALA A 126 21.57 7.45 -6.27
N ALA A 127 21.06 8.62 -5.88
CA ALA A 127 21.54 9.36 -4.73
C ALA A 127 21.33 8.61 -3.41
N ARG A 128 20.22 7.87 -3.26
CA ARG A 128 19.98 7.00 -2.10
C ARG A 128 20.94 5.83 -2.07
N GLN A 129 21.20 5.19 -3.21
CA GLN A 129 22.18 4.11 -3.34
C GLN A 129 23.59 4.58 -2.98
N ALA A 130 23.99 5.76 -3.47
CA ALA A 130 25.28 6.36 -3.13
C ALA A 130 25.38 6.74 -1.63
N ALA A 131 24.28 7.21 -1.04
CA ALA A 131 24.25 7.62 0.37
C ALA A 131 24.26 6.45 1.38
N GLN A 132 23.97 5.21 0.97
CA GLN A 132 24.02 4.05 1.88
C GLN A 132 25.44 3.80 2.40
N GLY A 133 26.46 4.04 1.58
CA GLY A 133 27.85 3.82 1.92
C GLY A 133 28.22 2.35 2.13
N VAL A 134 29.51 2.04 2.00
CA VAL A 134 30.04 0.70 2.33
C VAL A 134 30.20 0.60 3.84
N GLY A 135 29.70 -0.47 4.44
CA GLY A 135 29.62 -0.62 5.89
C GLY A 135 29.82 -2.05 6.38
N GLY A 136 29.75 -2.24 7.70
CA GLY A 136 29.74 -3.55 8.33
C GLY A 136 28.32 -4.09 8.47
N PHE A 137 28.13 -5.37 8.20
CA PHE A 137 26.86 -6.06 8.36
C PHE A 137 26.90 -7.04 9.55
N PRO A 138 25.76 -7.32 10.19
CA PRO A 138 25.70 -8.37 11.22
C PRO A 138 26.05 -9.72 10.62
N ALA A 139 26.63 -10.61 11.44
CA ALA A 139 26.96 -11.96 11.03
C ALA A 139 25.72 -12.70 10.49
N LEU A 140 25.92 -13.53 9.47
CA LEU A 140 24.86 -14.37 8.94
C LEU A 140 24.56 -15.50 9.93
N PRO A 141 23.29 -15.95 10.01
CA PRO A 141 22.93 -17.15 10.76
C PRO A 141 23.77 -18.37 10.33
N ASP A 142 23.95 -19.35 11.22
CA ASP A 142 24.77 -20.54 10.96
C ASP A 142 24.12 -21.56 9.99
N GLY A 143 22.91 -21.29 9.49
CA GLY A 143 22.21 -22.17 8.57
C GLY A 143 22.94 -22.39 7.24
N ASP A 144 22.75 -23.57 6.64
CA ASP A 144 23.22 -23.89 5.29
C ASP A 144 22.13 -24.69 4.54
N PRO A 145 21.47 -24.11 3.52
CA PRO A 145 21.68 -22.75 3.02
C PRO A 145 21.14 -21.66 3.96
N VAL A 146 21.71 -20.47 3.88
CA VAL A 146 21.23 -19.27 4.57
C VAL A 146 20.02 -18.71 3.85
N GLU A 147 18.88 -18.61 4.54
CA GLU A 147 17.70 -17.94 3.99
C GLU A 147 17.89 -16.42 4.06
N LEU A 148 17.82 -15.76 2.91
CA LEU A 148 17.93 -14.30 2.80
C LEU A 148 16.81 -13.75 1.93
N THR A 149 16.38 -12.53 2.24
CA THR A 149 15.57 -11.72 1.33
C THR A 149 16.43 -11.28 0.14
N VAL A 150 15.82 -11.03 -1.01
CA VAL A 150 16.52 -10.51 -2.19
C VAL A 150 17.10 -9.12 -1.88
N ALA A 151 16.38 -8.30 -1.11
CA ALA A 151 16.87 -7.02 -0.64
C ALA A 151 18.12 -7.16 0.26
N GLU A 152 18.10 -8.05 1.27
CA GLU A 152 19.25 -8.24 2.15
C GLU A 152 20.46 -8.81 1.41
N PHE A 153 20.24 -9.79 0.52
CA PHE A 153 21.29 -10.31 -0.35
C PHE A 153 21.93 -9.18 -1.18
N GLY A 154 21.11 -8.33 -1.82
CA GLY A 154 21.64 -7.22 -2.61
C GLY A 154 22.37 -6.18 -1.77
N SER A 155 21.83 -5.79 -0.61
CA SER A 155 22.53 -4.87 0.29
C SER A 155 23.88 -5.40 0.75
N ARG A 156 23.97 -6.69 1.10
CA ARG A 156 25.24 -7.32 1.49
C ARG A 156 26.20 -7.44 0.31
N ALA A 157 25.74 -7.91 -0.84
CA ALA A 157 26.57 -8.09 -2.03
C ALA A 157 27.19 -6.77 -2.51
N VAL A 158 26.45 -5.66 -2.42
CA VAL A 158 26.92 -4.36 -2.90
C VAL A 158 27.69 -3.58 -1.85
N TYR A 159 27.31 -3.64 -0.57
CA TYR A 159 27.81 -2.70 0.44
C TYR A 159 28.56 -3.35 1.62
N ASP A 160 28.59 -4.68 1.74
CA ASP A 160 29.25 -5.33 2.88
C ASP A 160 30.76 -5.40 2.73
N SER A 161 31.46 -4.53 3.47
CA SER A 161 32.92 -4.53 3.57
C SER A 161 33.50 -5.84 4.12
N GLY A 162 32.76 -6.55 4.98
CA GLY A 162 33.16 -7.84 5.55
C GLY A 162 32.98 -9.02 4.60
N ARG A 163 32.31 -8.81 3.45
CA ARG A 163 32.01 -9.85 2.45
C ARG A 163 31.41 -11.11 3.07
N SER A 164 30.44 -10.96 3.97
CA SER A 164 29.82 -12.04 4.75
C SER A 164 29.19 -13.16 3.90
N LEU A 165 28.86 -12.88 2.64
CA LEU A 165 28.31 -13.86 1.69
C LEU A 165 29.38 -14.82 1.11
N THR A 166 30.67 -14.52 1.26
CA THR A 166 31.75 -15.33 0.67
C THR A 166 31.77 -16.73 1.28
N GLY A 167 31.73 -17.76 0.44
CA GLY A 167 31.74 -19.16 0.88
C GLY A 167 30.45 -19.64 1.54
N ARG A 168 29.37 -18.86 1.45
CA ARG A 168 28.04 -19.24 1.96
C ARG A 168 27.11 -19.62 0.81
N THR A 169 26.35 -20.69 1.01
CA THR A 169 25.19 -21.00 0.17
C THR A 169 24.01 -20.19 0.70
N VAL A 170 23.31 -19.49 -0.20
CA VAL A 170 22.13 -18.70 0.13
C VAL A 170 20.91 -19.24 -0.61
N ARG A 171 19.75 -19.08 0.01
CA ARG A 171 18.44 -19.42 -0.55
C ARG A 171 17.62 -18.13 -0.67
N LEU A 172 17.30 -17.76 -1.90
CA LEU A 172 16.47 -16.60 -2.22
C LEU A 172 15.13 -17.07 -2.78
N THR A 173 14.05 -16.38 -2.43
CA THR A 173 12.71 -16.67 -2.99
C THR A 173 12.16 -15.43 -3.66
N GLY A 174 11.67 -15.57 -4.89
CA GLY A 174 11.20 -14.45 -5.71
C GLY A 174 10.44 -14.92 -6.94
N PHE A 175 10.07 -13.97 -7.80
CA PHE A 175 9.49 -14.28 -9.11
C PHE A 175 10.49 -13.95 -10.22
N VAL A 176 10.37 -14.63 -11.35
CA VAL A 176 11.27 -14.44 -12.50
C VAL A 176 10.94 -13.14 -13.24
N THR A 177 11.95 -12.31 -13.42
CA THR A 177 11.91 -11.20 -14.39
C THR A 177 13.03 -11.34 -15.41
N ARG A 178 12.89 -10.72 -16.57
CA ARG A 178 13.88 -10.78 -17.65
C ARG A 178 14.07 -9.40 -18.29
N ASP A 179 15.31 -9.06 -18.62
CA ASP A 179 15.63 -7.87 -19.40
C ASP A 179 15.67 -8.17 -20.91
N GLY A 180 15.80 -7.14 -21.74
CA GLY A 180 15.70 -7.25 -23.21
C GLY A 180 16.83 -8.05 -23.87
N ASP A 181 17.96 -8.22 -23.19
CA ASP A 181 19.13 -9.01 -23.62
C ASP A 181 19.01 -10.50 -23.29
N GLY A 182 17.97 -10.90 -22.56
CA GLY A 182 17.74 -12.28 -22.13
C GLY A 182 18.23 -12.59 -20.71
N THR A 183 18.95 -11.67 -20.07
CA THR A 183 19.37 -11.78 -18.66
C THR A 183 18.15 -11.85 -17.76
N TRP A 184 18.17 -12.76 -16.79
CA TRP A 184 17.02 -13.02 -15.92
C TRP A 184 17.42 -12.99 -14.45
N TYR A 185 16.42 -12.66 -13.64
CA TYR A 185 16.61 -12.31 -12.24
C TYR A 185 15.60 -13.05 -11.38
N VAL A 186 16.02 -13.38 -10.16
CA VAL A 186 15.09 -13.57 -9.05
C VAL A 186 14.76 -12.19 -8.48
N THR A 187 13.49 -11.83 -8.50
CA THR A 187 13.02 -10.50 -8.15
C THR A 187 12.00 -10.57 -7.02
N ARG A 188 12.09 -9.62 -6.11
CA ARG A 188 11.07 -9.37 -5.08
C ARG A 188 10.73 -7.89 -5.06
N LEU A 189 9.50 -7.59 -4.66
CA LEU A 189 9.05 -6.22 -4.45
C LEU A 189 9.11 -5.91 -2.96
N ALA A 190 9.42 -4.67 -2.60
CA ALA A 190 9.31 -4.16 -1.24
C ALA A 190 8.44 -2.90 -1.26
N VAL A 191 7.63 -2.69 -0.23
CA VAL A 191 6.76 -1.51 -0.08
C VAL A 191 6.98 -0.84 1.27
N THR A 192 6.80 0.47 1.30
CA THR A 192 6.80 1.23 2.56
C THR A 192 5.39 1.31 3.13
N CYS A 193 4.40 1.66 2.31
CA CYS A 193 3.00 1.71 2.71
C CYS A 193 2.06 1.02 1.72
N CYS A 194 2.30 1.08 0.40
CA CYS A 194 1.39 0.48 -0.58
C CYS A 194 2.05 0.16 -1.92
N ALA A 195 1.37 -0.58 -2.78
CA ALA A 195 1.86 -0.98 -4.11
C ALA A 195 2.35 0.19 -4.98
N ALA A 196 1.86 1.41 -4.75
CA ALA A 196 2.28 2.60 -5.48
C ALA A 196 3.72 3.04 -5.16
N ASP A 197 4.28 2.63 -4.03
CA ASP A 197 5.66 2.93 -3.62
C ASP A 197 6.61 1.74 -3.80
N ALA A 198 6.16 0.69 -4.49
CA ALA A 198 6.90 -0.55 -4.60
C ALA A 198 8.24 -0.35 -5.32
N THR A 199 9.32 -0.83 -4.72
CA THR A 199 10.65 -0.94 -5.34
C THR A 199 10.99 -2.40 -5.59
N ALA A 200 11.76 -2.67 -6.64
CA ALA A 200 12.18 -4.02 -7.02
C ALA A 200 13.62 -4.28 -6.56
N GLY A 201 13.81 -5.29 -5.71
CA GLY A 201 15.10 -5.92 -5.49
C GLY A 201 15.32 -6.99 -6.55
N LYS A 202 16.50 -7.02 -7.17
CA LYS A 202 16.88 -7.99 -8.19
C LYS A 202 18.18 -8.67 -7.82
N ALA A 203 18.29 -9.96 -8.11
CA ALA A 203 19.56 -10.67 -8.18
C ALA A 203 19.63 -11.44 -9.51
N GLU A 204 20.70 -11.22 -10.27
CA GLU A 204 20.93 -11.94 -11.53
C GLU A 204 21.19 -13.41 -11.22
N VAL A 205 20.59 -14.31 -11.98
CA VAL A 205 20.79 -15.75 -11.79
C VAL A 205 21.56 -16.35 -12.95
N ARG A 206 22.76 -16.87 -12.66
CA ARG A 206 23.64 -17.53 -13.63
C ARG A 206 23.73 -19.04 -13.34
N GLY A 207 24.08 -19.83 -14.35
CA GLY A 207 24.39 -21.26 -14.16
C GLY A 207 23.22 -22.18 -13.81
N ALA A 208 21.96 -21.71 -13.88
CA ALA A 208 20.80 -22.56 -13.57
C ALA A 208 20.73 -23.79 -14.51
N PRO A 209 20.71 -25.04 -13.98
CA PRO A 209 20.83 -26.26 -14.78
C PRO A 209 19.77 -26.41 -15.88
N ASP A 210 18.52 -26.08 -15.57
CA ASP A 210 17.37 -26.17 -16.49
C ASP A 210 17.07 -24.84 -17.20
N GLY A 211 17.95 -23.85 -17.04
CA GLY A 211 17.75 -22.49 -17.50
C GLY A 211 16.66 -21.74 -16.72
N ALA A 212 16.23 -20.62 -17.29
CA ALA A 212 15.31 -19.68 -16.68
C ALA A 212 13.83 -20.12 -16.86
N PRO A 213 13.04 -20.24 -15.78
CA PRO A 213 11.60 -20.45 -15.87
C PRO A 213 10.88 -19.28 -16.57
N PRO A 214 9.59 -19.43 -16.93
CA PRO A 214 8.79 -18.33 -17.48
C PRO A 214 8.73 -17.13 -16.53
N VAL A 215 8.62 -15.92 -17.10
CA VAL A 215 8.41 -14.69 -16.31
C VAL A 215 7.17 -14.81 -15.42
N ASP A 216 7.18 -14.10 -14.29
CA ASP A 216 6.16 -14.14 -13.23
C ASP A 216 6.01 -15.49 -12.50
N THR A 217 6.86 -16.48 -12.80
CA THR A 217 6.90 -17.74 -12.05
C THR A 217 7.61 -17.53 -10.73
N TRP A 218 6.96 -17.93 -9.62
CA TRP A 218 7.56 -17.95 -8.30
C TRP A 218 8.54 -19.11 -8.15
N ILE A 219 9.73 -18.80 -7.66
CA ILE A 219 10.83 -19.73 -7.52
C ILE A 219 11.58 -19.52 -6.21
N THR A 220 12.25 -20.58 -5.76
CA THR A 220 13.32 -20.54 -4.77
C THR A 220 14.62 -20.92 -5.47
N VAL A 221 15.61 -20.05 -5.41
CA VAL A 221 16.95 -20.26 -5.97
C VAL A 221 17.93 -20.48 -4.83
N THR A 222 18.66 -21.58 -4.87
CA THR A 222 19.75 -21.86 -3.94
C THR A 222 21.07 -21.78 -4.70
N GLY A 223 22.04 -21.03 -4.18
CA GLY A 223 23.29 -20.79 -4.89
C GLY A 223 24.32 -20.03 -4.06
N THR A 224 25.40 -19.62 -4.71
CA THR A 224 26.48 -18.84 -4.09
C THR A 224 26.60 -17.47 -4.72
N TRP A 225 26.95 -16.47 -3.91
CA TRP A 225 27.20 -15.12 -4.41
C TRP A 225 28.41 -15.11 -5.35
N HIS A 226 28.24 -14.46 -6.50
CA HIS A 226 29.31 -14.19 -7.46
C HIS A 226 29.74 -12.73 -7.33
N PRO A 227 30.92 -12.43 -6.76
CA PRO A 227 31.38 -11.05 -6.60
C PRO A 227 31.71 -10.42 -7.95
N GLU A 228 31.01 -9.36 -8.31
CA GLU A 228 31.24 -8.59 -9.53
C GLU A 228 31.34 -7.09 -9.19
N GLY A 229 32.23 -6.36 -9.86
CA GLY A 229 32.47 -4.95 -9.59
C GLY A 229 33.12 -4.63 -8.23
N ALA A 230 33.27 -3.34 -7.95
CA ALA A 230 33.72 -2.85 -6.65
C ALA A 230 32.52 -2.53 -5.76
N LEU A 231 32.65 -2.75 -4.45
CA LEU A 231 31.57 -2.46 -3.49
C LEU A 231 31.10 -1.00 -3.60
N GLY A 232 29.80 -0.79 -3.56
CA GLY A 232 29.15 0.53 -3.65
C GLY A 232 29.19 1.18 -5.04
N THR A 233 29.61 0.46 -6.08
CA THR A 233 29.62 0.97 -7.47
C THR A 233 28.47 0.40 -8.28
N ASP A 234 28.10 1.09 -9.36
CA ASP A 234 27.07 0.62 -10.31
C ASP A 234 27.42 -0.75 -10.90
N ALA A 235 28.70 -1.08 -11.05
CA ALA A 235 29.16 -2.36 -11.56
C ALA A 235 28.93 -3.54 -10.59
N ALA A 236 28.64 -3.28 -9.31
CA ALA A 236 28.24 -4.30 -8.35
C ALA A 236 26.72 -4.55 -8.37
N TRP A 237 25.96 -3.78 -9.16
CA TRP A 237 24.52 -3.91 -9.29
C TRP A 237 24.12 -4.26 -10.74
N PRO A 238 23.17 -5.19 -10.94
CA PRO A 238 22.55 -6.06 -9.94
C PRO A 238 23.52 -7.13 -9.41
N PRO A 239 23.37 -7.56 -8.15
CA PRO A 239 24.19 -8.62 -7.57
C PRO A 239 23.94 -9.95 -8.27
N VAL A 240 24.98 -10.76 -8.42
CA VAL A 240 24.93 -12.01 -9.19
C VAL A 240 24.94 -13.21 -8.25
N LEU A 241 24.08 -14.19 -8.55
CA LEU A 241 23.98 -15.47 -7.86
C LEU A 241 24.22 -16.61 -8.85
N ASP A 242 25.25 -17.42 -8.58
CA ASP A 242 25.48 -18.68 -9.29
C ASP A 242 24.55 -19.75 -8.71
N ALA A 243 23.52 -20.13 -9.47
CA ALA A 243 22.49 -21.06 -9.03
C ALA A 243 22.99 -22.51 -9.04
N ALA A 244 22.83 -23.17 -7.90
CA ALA A 244 22.95 -24.62 -7.80
C ALA A 244 21.61 -25.32 -8.06
N THR A 245 20.51 -24.78 -7.51
CA THR A 245 19.15 -25.30 -7.73
C THR A 245 18.14 -24.18 -7.95
N VAL A 246 17.12 -24.48 -8.76
CA VAL A 246 15.97 -23.60 -9.01
C VAL A 246 14.70 -24.43 -8.87
N GLU A 247 13.88 -24.11 -7.89
CA GLU A 247 12.64 -24.83 -7.59
C GLU A 247 11.44 -23.91 -7.78
N ARG A 248 10.40 -24.37 -8.47
CA ARG A 248 9.14 -23.60 -8.57
C ARG A 248 8.37 -23.74 -7.26
N VAL A 249 7.87 -22.61 -6.77
CA VAL A 249 7.07 -22.53 -5.54
C VAL A 249 5.77 -21.79 -5.78
N LYS A 250 4.82 -21.92 -4.86
CA LYS A 250 3.60 -21.12 -4.88
C LYS A 250 3.92 -19.68 -4.48
N ALA A 251 3.24 -18.72 -5.10
CA ALA A 251 3.26 -17.33 -4.66
C ALA A 251 2.96 -17.22 -3.16
N PRO A 252 3.83 -16.58 -2.36
CA PRO A 252 3.57 -16.31 -0.95
C PRO A 252 2.30 -15.47 -0.76
N ALA A 253 1.68 -15.57 0.42
CA ALA A 253 0.52 -14.74 0.76
C ALA A 253 0.88 -13.25 0.79
N ASP A 254 2.07 -12.92 1.31
CA ASP A 254 2.68 -11.60 1.22
C ASP A 254 3.69 -11.56 0.05
N PRO A 255 3.35 -10.94 -1.08
CA PRO A 255 4.27 -10.85 -2.21
C PRO A 255 5.43 -9.86 -1.95
N TYR A 256 5.35 -9.06 -0.88
CA TYR A 256 6.33 -8.03 -0.57
C TYR A 256 7.35 -8.49 0.47
N GLU A 257 8.60 -8.04 0.33
CA GLU A 257 9.59 -8.10 1.39
C GLU A 257 9.35 -6.97 2.40
N GLN A 258 9.43 -7.33 3.68
CA GLN A 258 9.32 -6.39 4.77
C GLN A 258 10.68 -5.72 4.95
N ARG A 259 10.74 -4.42 4.65
CA ARG A 259 11.85 -3.53 5.04
C ARG A 259 11.66 -3.04 6.47
#